data_AF-A0A2V8I7V6-F1
#
_entry.id   AF-A0A2V8I7V6-F1
#
_cell.length_a   1.000
_cell.length_b   1.000
_cell.length_c   1.000
_cell.angle_alpha   90.00
_cell.angle_beta   90.00
_cell.angle_gamma   90.00
#
_symmetry.space_group_name_H-M   'P 1'
#
loop_
_entity.id
_entity.type
_entity.pdbx_description
1 polymer ?
#
loop_
_entity_poly.entity_id
_entity_poly.type
_entity_poly.pdbx_seq_one_letter_code
_entity_poly.pdbx_strand_id
1 'polypeptide(L)'
;MTNAIANVKVRGNMTSVSGLLQNTRILAVKLNRTMTADYLVRTTSPFGLVYYAKNATDSSPLASSDPQVELEAPITRYTTPTGASAPAAINTTTLGFTPQTGDPSFNSRGLPCSYSGGTCTSNGFIAYYKDARISGSGGWSAISITPAGRIKRWFWNGSAWTD
;
A
#
# COMPACT_ATOMS: atom_id res chain seq x y z
N MET A 1 5.95 -3.47 27.25
CA MET A 1 5.20 -2.27 26.81
C MET A 1 5.55 -1.77 25.41
N THR A 2 6.72 -2.09 24.85
CA THR A 2 7.19 -1.62 23.53
C THR A 2 6.33 -2.07 22.33
N ASN A 3 5.75 -3.27 22.38
CA ASN A 3 4.95 -3.82 21.28
C ASN A 3 3.56 -3.16 21.13
N ALA A 4 2.96 -2.67 22.22
CA ALA A 4 1.61 -2.07 22.17
C ALA A 4 1.63 -0.76 21.37
N ILE A 5 2.60 0.11 21.65
CA ILE A 5 2.80 1.37 20.92
C ILE A 5 3.16 1.08 19.46
N ALA A 6 4.07 0.13 19.21
CA ALA A 6 4.44 -0.23 17.84
C ALA A 6 3.25 -0.78 17.03
N ASN A 7 2.37 -1.58 17.64
CA ASN A 7 1.15 -2.07 16.99
C ASN A 7 0.18 -0.92 16.63
N VAL A 8 0.00 0.06 17.52
CA VAL A 8 -0.81 1.25 17.23
C VAL A 8 -0.21 2.04 16.06
N LYS A 9 1.12 2.21 16.02
CA LYS A 9 1.81 2.90 14.94
C LYS A 9 1.67 2.19 13.60
N VAL A 10 1.80 0.87 13.55
CA VAL A 10 1.54 0.07 12.34
C VAL A 10 0.09 0.26 11.85
N ARG A 11 -0.89 0.22 12.75
CA ARG A 11 -2.30 0.47 12.40
C ARG A 11 -2.52 1.90 11.90
N GLY A 12 -1.85 2.89 12.49
CA GLY A 12 -1.84 4.28 12.03
C GLY A 12 -1.29 4.39 10.60
N ASN A 13 -0.12 3.80 10.35
CA ASN A 13 0.49 3.76 9.02
C ASN A 13 -0.44 3.11 7.98
N MET A 14 -1.04 1.96 8.29
CA MET A 14 -1.97 1.29 7.37
C MET A 14 -3.24 2.11 7.13
N THR A 15 -3.70 2.87 8.12
CA THR A 15 -4.82 3.81 7.97
C THR A 15 -4.45 4.92 7.00
N SER A 16 -3.28 5.54 7.18
CA SER A 16 -2.72 6.57 6.30
C SER A 16 -2.60 6.11 4.85
N VAL A 17 -1.98 4.94 4.59
CA VAL A 17 -1.87 4.41 3.22
C VAL A 17 -3.24 4.12 2.64
N SER A 18 -4.14 3.47 3.39
CA SER A 18 -5.49 3.18 2.90
C SER A 18 -6.28 4.45 2.57
N GLY A 19 -6.10 5.52 3.36
CA GLY A 19 -6.70 6.83 3.12
C GLY A 19 -6.14 7.48 1.85
N LEU A 20 -4.83 7.41 1.62
CA LEU A 20 -4.25 7.92 0.38
C LEU A 20 -4.72 7.12 -0.84
N LEU A 21 -4.82 5.79 -0.76
CA LEU A 21 -5.33 4.96 -1.85
C LEU A 21 -6.79 5.33 -2.19
N GLN A 22 -7.62 5.58 -1.17
CA GLN A 22 -8.98 6.10 -1.38
C GLN A 22 -8.97 7.52 -1.98
N ASN A 23 -8.08 8.40 -1.53
CA ASN A 23 -7.94 9.74 -2.10
C ASN A 23 -7.51 9.68 -3.58
N THR A 24 -6.55 8.83 -3.92
CA THR A 24 -6.08 8.60 -5.30
C THR A 24 -7.23 8.14 -6.19
N ARG A 25 -8.04 7.21 -5.69
CA ARG A 25 -9.27 6.75 -6.36
C ARG A 25 -10.25 7.90 -6.61
N ILE A 26 -10.48 8.74 -5.61
CA ILE A 26 -11.40 9.90 -5.73
C ILE A 26 -10.84 10.93 -6.70
N LEU A 27 -9.53 11.20 -6.68
CA LEU A 27 -8.86 12.11 -7.61
C LEU A 27 -8.97 11.63 -9.06
N ALA A 28 -8.84 10.32 -9.30
CA ALA A 28 -9.00 9.75 -10.63
C ALA A 28 -10.40 10.02 -11.21
N VAL A 29 -11.44 9.85 -10.38
CA VAL A 29 -12.82 10.17 -10.72
C VAL A 29 -13.01 11.68 -10.93
N LYS A 30 -12.55 12.49 -9.97
CA LYS A 30 -12.73 13.95 -9.98
C LYS A 30 -12.08 14.61 -11.18
N LEU A 31 -10.88 14.17 -11.56
CA LEU A 31 -10.13 14.72 -12.67
C LEU A 31 -10.43 14.02 -14.01
N ASN A 32 -11.26 12.98 -13.99
CA ASN A 32 -11.58 12.14 -15.15
C ASN A 32 -10.32 11.61 -15.86
N ARG A 33 -9.33 11.17 -15.09
CA ARG A 33 -8.00 10.72 -15.57
C ARG A 33 -7.48 9.56 -14.74
N THR A 34 -6.58 8.76 -15.30
CA THR A 34 -5.93 7.69 -14.54
C THR A 34 -4.95 8.29 -13.54
N MET A 35 -5.10 7.94 -12.26
CA MET A 35 -4.17 8.35 -11.20
C MET A 35 -3.48 7.11 -10.62
N THR A 36 -2.19 7.21 -10.33
CA THR A 36 -1.37 6.16 -9.72
C THR A 36 -1.00 6.54 -8.30
N ALA A 37 -1.10 5.58 -7.39
CA ALA A 37 -0.56 5.72 -6.04
C ALA A 37 0.83 5.08 -6.01
N ASP A 38 1.85 5.92 -6.03
CA ASP A 38 3.25 5.52 -6.02
C ASP A 38 3.85 5.65 -4.62
N TYR A 39 5.08 5.13 -4.46
CA TYR A 39 5.83 5.30 -3.22
C TYR A 39 7.29 5.67 -3.46
N LEU A 40 7.86 6.36 -2.48
CA LEU A 40 9.28 6.72 -2.40
C LEU A 40 9.83 6.25 -1.06
N VAL A 41 10.95 5.52 -1.10
CA VAL A 41 11.74 5.22 0.10
C VAL A 41 12.79 6.31 0.25
N ARG A 42 12.68 7.13 1.30
CA ARG A 42 13.73 8.10 1.66
C ARG A 42 14.92 7.35 2.25
N THR A 43 16.03 7.38 1.53
CA THR A 43 17.33 6.81 1.95
C THR A 43 18.22 7.83 2.67
N THR A 44 17.75 9.07 2.84
CA THR A 44 18.43 10.14 3.58
C THR A 44 17.55 10.61 4.74
N SER A 45 18.18 11.14 5.81
CA SER A 45 17.46 11.58 7.00
C SER A 45 16.54 12.77 6.70
N PRO A 46 15.27 12.76 7.17
CA PRO A 46 14.63 11.68 7.93
C PRO A 46 14.25 10.49 7.02
N PHE A 47 14.68 9.28 7.42
CA PHE A 47 14.30 8.05 6.72
C PHE A 47 12.80 7.81 6.82
N GLY A 48 12.18 7.37 5.73
CA GLY A 48 10.73 7.19 5.70
C GLY A 48 10.24 6.54 4.42
N LEU A 49 9.01 6.06 4.48
CA LEU A 49 8.26 5.58 3.32
C LEU A 49 7.15 6.59 3.04
N VAL A 50 7.23 7.26 1.90
CA VAL A 50 6.25 8.26 1.47
C VAL A 50 5.40 7.65 0.37
N TYR A 51 4.09 7.70 0.54
CA TYR A 51 3.13 7.37 -0.50
C TYR A 51 2.58 8.66 -1.10
N TYR A 52 2.36 8.69 -2.41
CA TYR A 52 1.85 9.87 -3.08
C TYR A 52 0.99 9.51 -4.30
N ALA A 53 0.09 10.42 -4.67
CA ALA A 53 -0.82 10.26 -5.80
C ALA A 53 -0.39 11.15 -6.96
N LYS A 54 -0.27 10.59 -8.16
CA LYS A 54 0.06 11.33 -9.38
C LYS A 54 -0.80 10.91 -10.56
N ASN A 55 -0.80 11.74 -11.60
CA ASN A 55 -1.32 11.33 -12.90
C ASN A 55 -0.47 10.17 -13.44
N ALA A 56 -1.10 9.12 -13.96
CA ALA A 56 -0.40 7.92 -14.42
C ALA A 56 0.59 8.19 -15.58
N THR A 57 0.41 9.28 -16.32
CA THR A 57 1.35 9.70 -17.38
C THR A 57 2.53 10.52 -16.86
N ASP A 58 2.49 10.99 -15.61
CA ASP A 58 3.52 11.82 -15.02
C ASP A 58 4.63 10.95 -14.42
N SER A 59 5.84 11.06 -14.99
CA SER A 59 7.04 10.35 -14.56
C SER A 59 8.02 11.23 -13.78
N SER A 60 7.62 12.47 -13.45
CA SER A 60 8.46 13.36 -12.66
C SER A 60 8.63 12.87 -11.22
N PRO A 61 9.74 13.20 -10.53
CA PRO A 61 9.91 12.88 -9.12
C PRO A 61 8.83 13.47 -8.22
N LEU A 62 8.68 12.92 -7.01
CA LEU A 62 7.78 13.45 -5.97
C LEU A 62 7.97 14.97 -5.79
N ALA A 63 6.88 15.71 -5.87
CA ALA A 63 6.78 17.14 -5.61
C ALA A 63 6.00 17.42 -4.31
N SER A 64 6.24 18.58 -3.71
CA SER A 64 5.51 19.01 -2.50
C SER A 64 4.01 19.27 -2.76
N SER A 65 3.63 19.52 -4.02
CA SER A 65 2.24 19.70 -4.45
C SER A 65 1.46 18.38 -4.57
N ASP A 66 2.14 17.24 -4.59
CA ASP A 66 1.46 15.95 -4.74
C ASP A 66 0.72 15.60 -3.44
N PRO A 67 -0.53 15.13 -3.53
CA PRO A 67 -1.22 14.53 -2.39
C PRO A 67 -0.38 13.37 -1.88
N GLN A 68 0.12 13.47 -0.66
CA GLN A 68 1.09 12.52 -0.11
C GLN A 68 0.86 12.27 1.36
N VAL A 69 1.35 11.12 1.82
CA VAL A 69 1.39 10.75 3.23
C VAL A 69 2.71 10.06 3.54
N GLU A 70 3.34 10.48 4.62
CA GLU A 70 4.56 9.86 5.12
C GLU A 70 4.20 8.88 6.24
N LEU A 71 4.78 7.69 6.17
CA LEU A 71 4.61 6.67 7.19
C LEU A 71 5.70 6.78 8.24
N GLU A 72 5.32 6.47 9.48
CA GLU A 72 6.25 6.52 10.60
C GLU A 72 7.28 5.38 10.49
N ALA A 73 8.54 5.73 10.25
CA ALA A 73 9.67 4.79 10.18
C ALA A 73 9.87 4.03 11.50
N PRO A 74 10.32 2.75 11.53
CA PRO A 74 10.94 2.01 10.45
C PRO A 74 9.99 0.99 9.82
N ILE A 75 9.03 1.47 9.05
CA ILE A 75 8.17 0.62 8.22
C ILE A 75 8.78 0.46 6.82
N THR A 76 8.81 -0.77 6.33
CA THR A 76 9.33 -1.12 4.99
C THR A 76 8.24 -1.82 4.18
N ARG A 77 8.11 -1.46 2.90
CA ARG A 77 7.18 -2.12 1.94
C ARG A 77 7.86 -3.35 1.32
N TYR A 78 7.07 -4.39 1.10
CA TYR A 78 7.45 -5.64 0.46
C TYR A 78 6.40 -6.05 -0.59
N THR A 79 6.85 -6.76 -1.63
CA THR A 79 5.96 -7.42 -2.62
C THR A 79 5.45 -8.76 -2.10
N THR A 80 6.20 -9.42 -1.23
CA THR A 80 5.82 -10.63 -0.50
C THR A 80 6.55 -10.64 0.85
N PRO A 81 5.99 -11.22 1.93
CA PRO A 81 6.72 -11.35 3.19
C PRO A 81 8.00 -12.19 3.00
N THR A 82 9.12 -11.71 3.54
CA THR A 82 10.44 -12.36 3.46
C THR A 82 11.21 -12.20 4.76
N GLY A 83 12.14 -13.12 5.04
CA GLY A 83 13.01 -13.09 6.22
C GLY A 83 12.63 -14.14 7.28
N ALA A 84 13.47 -14.28 8.29
CA ALA A 84 13.23 -15.22 9.38
C ALA A 84 11.92 -14.86 10.11
N SER A 85 11.07 -15.87 10.33
CA SER A 85 9.75 -15.71 10.96
C SER A 85 8.76 -14.83 10.19
N ALA A 86 9.00 -14.56 8.90
CA ALA A 86 8.00 -13.91 8.06
C ALA A 86 6.77 -14.83 7.87
N PRO A 87 5.54 -14.29 7.91
CA PRO A 87 4.34 -15.07 7.66
C PRO A 87 4.28 -15.52 6.20
N ALA A 88 3.47 -16.54 5.91
CA ALA A 88 3.14 -16.87 4.54
C ALA A 88 2.38 -15.71 3.87
N ALA A 89 2.59 -15.51 2.57
CA ALA A 89 1.79 -14.56 1.80
C ALA A 89 0.30 -14.91 1.86
N ILE A 90 -0.56 -13.89 1.85
CA ILE A 90 -2.02 -14.07 1.75
C ILE A 90 -2.32 -14.70 0.40
N ASN A 91 -2.92 -15.88 0.40
CA ASN A 91 -3.19 -16.64 -0.82
C ASN A 91 -4.42 -16.10 -1.59
N THR A 92 -4.55 -16.52 -2.86
CA THR A 92 -5.62 -16.09 -3.75
C THR A 92 -7.00 -16.52 -3.28
N THR A 93 -7.11 -17.65 -2.57
CA THR A 93 -8.38 -18.12 -1.97
C THR A 93 -8.88 -17.15 -0.90
N THR A 94 -7.98 -16.67 -0.02
CA THR A 94 -8.29 -15.69 1.02
C THR A 94 -8.61 -14.32 0.43
N LEU A 95 -7.94 -13.93 -0.66
CA LEU A 95 -8.21 -12.66 -1.35
C LEU A 95 -9.47 -12.69 -2.22
N GLY A 96 -9.78 -13.83 -2.83
CA GLY A 96 -10.82 -13.98 -3.85
C GLY A 96 -10.42 -13.45 -5.23
N PHE A 97 -9.13 -13.17 -5.47
CA PHE A 97 -8.58 -12.71 -6.75
C PHE A 97 -7.07 -12.96 -6.82
N THR A 98 -6.49 -12.85 -8.01
CA THR A 98 -5.04 -12.88 -8.22
C THR A 98 -4.49 -11.44 -8.15
N PRO A 99 -3.75 -11.07 -7.11
CA PRO A 99 -3.23 -9.71 -6.95
C PRO A 99 -1.97 -9.46 -7.78
N GLN A 100 -1.79 -8.22 -8.21
CA GLN A 100 -0.53 -7.65 -8.66
C GLN A 100 0.21 -7.02 -7.47
N THR A 101 1.55 -6.92 -7.54
CA THR A 101 2.37 -6.30 -6.47
C THR A 101 2.97 -4.95 -6.84
N GLY A 102 2.75 -4.53 -8.10
CA GLY A 102 3.10 -3.20 -8.59
C GLY A 102 2.23 -2.11 -7.97
N ASP A 103 2.48 -0.88 -8.37
CA ASP A 103 1.79 0.27 -7.83
C ASP A 103 0.38 0.41 -8.44
N PRO A 104 -0.66 0.52 -7.61
CA PRO A 104 -2.02 0.53 -8.09
C PRO A 104 -2.36 1.86 -8.76
N SER A 105 -2.92 1.79 -9.96
CA SER A 105 -3.59 2.91 -10.60
C SER A 105 -5.09 2.78 -10.49
N PHE A 106 -5.81 3.90 -10.64
CA PHE A 106 -7.26 3.95 -10.70
C PHE A 106 -7.69 4.69 -11.96
N ASN A 107 -8.63 4.14 -12.74
CA ASN A 107 -9.20 4.83 -13.90
C ASN A 107 -10.15 5.96 -13.49
N SER A 108 -10.66 6.68 -14.49
CA SER A 108 -11.68 7.72 -14.32
C SER A 108 -13.01 7.25 -13.71
N ARG A 109 -13.24 5.93 -13.59
CA ARG A 109 -14.40 5.35 -12.87
C ARG A 109 -14.05 4.95 -11.44
N GLY A 110 -12.83 5.20 -10.98
CA GLY A 110 -12.33 4.81 -9.67
C GLY A 110 -12.15 3.30 -9.52
N LEU A 111 -12.01 2.55 -10.62
CA LEU A 111 -11.69 1.13 -10.57
C LEU A 111 -10.17 0.94 -10.65
N PRO A 112 -9.60 0.04 -9.83
CA PRO A 112 -8.18 -0.22 -9.84
C PRO A 112 -7.76 -0.93 -11.13
N CYS A 113 -6.58 -0.60 -11.60
CA CYS A 113 -6.01 -1.14 -12.81
C CYS A 113 -4.48 -1.12 -12.77
N SER A 114 -3.88 -1.98 -13.58
CA SER A 114 -2.48 -1.88 -13.95
C SER A 114 -2.38 -0.93 -15.13
N TYR A 115 -1.71 0.20 -14.92
CA TYR A 115 -1.48 1.18 -15.98
C TYR A 115 -0.18 0.87 -16.74
N SER A 116 -0.26 0.86 -18.06
CA SER A 116 0.90 0.74 -18.94
C SER A 116 0.61 1.38 -20.31
N GLY A 117 1.49 2.29 -20.75
CA GLY A 117 1.42 2.87 -22.10
C GLY A 117 0.06 3.50 -22.47
N GLY A 118 -0.60 4.18 -21.52
CA GLY A 118 -1.93 4.75 -21.74
C GLY A 118 -3.11 3.79 -21.50
N THR A 119 -2.83 2.50 -21.37
CA THR A 119 -3.85 1.48 -21.10
C THR A 119 -3.96 1.24 -19.60
N CYS A 120 -5.18 1.01 -19.11
CA CYS A 120 -5.48 0.79 -17.70
C CYS A 120 -6.34 -0.48 -17.57
N THR A 121 -5.66 -1.62 -17.39
CA THR A 121 -6.27 -2.95 -17.37
C THR A 121 -6.71 -3.32 -15.96
N SER A 122 -8.01 -3.61 -15.77
CA SER A 122 -8.56 -3.93 -14.44
C SER A 122 -7.79 -5.05 -13.75
N ASN A 123 -7.35 -4.79 -12.52
CA ASN A 123 -6.56 -5.71 -11.71
C ASN A 123 -6.79 -5.44 -10.22
N GLY A 124 -6.53 -6.45 -9.41
CA GLY A 124 -6.40 -6.29 -7.95
C GLY A 124 -4.94 -6.18 -7.55
N PHE A 125 -4.67 -5.66 -6.36
CA PHE A 125 -3.32 -5.37 -5.88
C PHE A 125 -3.11 -5.84 -4.45
N ILE A 126 -1.85 -6.10 -4.09
CA ILE A 126 -1.42 -6.32 -2.72
C ILE A 126 -0.04 -5.73 -2.47
N ALA A 127 0.14 -5.12 -1.31
CA ALA A 127 1.43 -4.71 -0.79
C ALA A 127 1.54 -5.15 0.67
N TYR A 128 2.72 -5.62 1.06
CA TYR A 128 3.03 -6.02 2.43
C TYR A 128 3.92 -4.98 3.09
N TYR A 129 3.87 -4.93 4.41
CA TYR A 129 4.67 -4.01 5.20
C TYR A 129 5.18 -4.68 6.46
N LYS A 130 6.37 -4.27 6.90
CA LYS A 130 6.97 -4.72 8.15
C LYS A 130 7.47 -3.53 8.93
N ASP A 131 7.03 -3.41 10.19
CA ASP A 131 7.66 -2.53 11.17
C ASP A 131 8.76 -3.30 11.92
N ALA A 132 10.00 -2.79 11.83
CA ALA A 132 11.17 -3.42 12.42
C ALA A 132 11.26 -3.27 13.96
N ARG A 133 10.44 -2.42 14.57
CA ARG A 133 10.37 -2.27 16.04
C ARG A 133 9.77 -3.50 16.72
N ILE A 134 8.97 -4.28 16.01
CA ILE A 134 8.33 -5.50 16.53
C ILE A 134 9.19 -6.68 16.10
N SER A 135 9.72 -7.43 17.07
CA SER A 135 10.55 -8.62 16.79
C SER A 135 9.72 -9.84 16.38
N GLY A 136 10.40 -10.83 15.79
CA GLY A 136 9.79 -12.08 15.36
C GLY A 136 8.75 -11.91 14.25
N SER A 137 7.68 -12.70 14.31
CA SER A 137 6.62 -12.69 13.30
C SER A 137 5.62 -11.53 13.46
N GLY A 138 5.69 -10.75 14.54
CA GLY A 138 4.79 -9.61 14.75
C GLY A 138 5.07 -8.42 13.82
N GLY A 139 4.17 -7.44 13.75
CA GLY A 139 4.40 -6.18 13.02
C GLY A 139 4.38 -6.29 11.50
N TRP A 140 3.95 -7.43 10.96
CA TRP A 140 3.57 -7.56 9.56
C TRP A 140 2.16 -7.06 9.34
N SER A 141 1.99 -6.26 8.30
CA SER A 141 0.69 -5.80 7.81
C SER A 141 0.65 -5.89 6.29
N ALA A 142 -0.54 -5.81 5.71
CA ALA A 142 -0.70 -5.76 4.26
C ALA A 142 -1.89 -4.85 3.91
N ILE A 143 -1.89 -4.36 2.67
CA ILE A 143 -3.05 -3.71 2.08
C ILE A 143 -3.34 -4.42 0.77
N SER A 144 -4.58 -4.85 0.60
CA SER A 144 -5.07 -5.41 -0.65
C SER A 144 -6.15 -4.54 -1.26
N ILE A 145 -6.18 -4.48 -2.58
CA ILE A 145 -7.21 -3.77 -3.35
C ILE A 145 -7.85 -4.78 -4.29
N THR A 146 -9.15 -5.03 -4.15
CA THR A 146 -9.85 -5.93 -5.07
C THR A 146 -10.01 -5.28 -6.44
N PRO A 147 -10.21 -6.04 -7.53
CA PRO A 147 -10.54 -5.47 -8.85
C PRO A 147 -11.78 -4.56 -8.85
N ALA A 148 -12.67 -4.71 -7.86
CA ALA A 148 -13.84 -3.87 -7.64
C ALA A 148 -13.55 -2.58 -6.83
N GLY A 149 -12.29 -2.32 -6.46
CA GLY A 149 -11.88 -1.13 -5.73
C GLY A 149 -12.10 -1.18 -4.21
N ARG A 150 -12.31 -2.36 -3.61
CA ARG A 150 -12.37 -2.50 -2.16
C ARG A 150 -10.96 -2.54 -1.58
N ILE A 151 -10.61 -1.56 -0.75
CA ILE A 151 -9.33 -1.48 -0.06
C ILE A 151 -9.49 -2.12 1.33
N LYS A 152 -8.71 -3.16 1.61
CA LYS A 152 -8.70 -3.90 2.87
C LYS A 152 -7.30 -3.86 3.48
N ARG A 153 -7.25 -3.69 4.80
CA ARG A 153 -6.01 -3.75 5.58
C ARG A 153 -5.94 -5.12 6.24
N TRP A 154 -4.74 -5.64 6.40
CA TRP A 154 -4.48 -6.92 7.06
C TRP A 154 -3.38 -6.73 8.08
N PHE A 155 -3.49 -7.46 9.18
CA PHE A 155 -2.52 -7.50 10.27
C PHE A 155 -2.24 -8.95 10.61
N TRP A 156 -0.97 -9.29 10.76
CA TRP A 156 -0.58 -10.62 11.21
C TRP A 156 -0.65 -10.71 12.74
N ASN A 157 -1.38 -11.70 13.26
CA ASN A 157 -1.55 -11.89 14.71
C ASN A 157 -0.55 -12.87 15.35
N GLY A 158 0.38 -13.44 14.57
CA GLY A 158 1.31 -14.49 15.00
C GLY A 158 1.01 -15.85 14.39
N SER A 159 -0.22 -16.08 13.93
CA SER A 159 -0.70 -17.37 13.41
C SER A 159 -1.49 -17.26 12.10
N ALA A 160 -2.21 -16.15 11.90
CA ALA A 160 -3.03 -15.90 10.73
C ALA A 160 -3.09 -14.40 10.40
N TRP A 161 -3.45 -14.11 9.15
CA TRP A 161 -3.81 -12.77 8.71
C TRP A 161 -5.24 -12.44 9.14
N THR A 162 -5.42 -11.29 9.78
CA THR A 162 -6.71 -10.77 10.23
C THR A 162 -6.93 -9.36 9.70
N ASP A 163 -8.18 -8.97 9.48
CA ASP A 163 -8.59 -7.59 9.13
C ASP A 163 -8.87 -6.77 10.40
#